data_AF-A0A7V2QUW2-F1
#
_entry.id   AF-A0A7V2QUW2-F1
#
_cell.length_a   1.000
_cell.length_b   1.000
_cell.length_c   1.000
_cell.angle_alpha   90.00
_cell.angle_beta   90.00
_cell.angle_gamma   90.00
#
_symmetry.space_group_name_H-M   'P 1'
#
loop_
_entity.id
_entity.type
_entity.pdbx_description
1 polymer ?
#
loop_
_entity_poly.entity_id
_entity_poly.type
_entity_poly.pdbx_seq_one_letter_code
_entity_poly.pdbx_strand_id
1 'polypeptide(L)'
;MDWFLDFISLLCEALTFAIFIRVILSWFSPRPNALTVILDKITEPILAPLRRIIPRAGMFDLTPLAAIILLQLIAVLLSRL
;
A
#
# COMPACT_ATOMS: atom_id res chain seq x y z
N MET A 1 -16.23 19.60 -9.16
CA MET A 1 -14.80 19.92 -8.90
C MET A 1 -14.11 18.59 -8.67
N ASP A 2 -14.21 17.74 -9.69
CA ASP A 2 -14.12 16.29 -9.47
C ASP A 2 -12.70 15.80 -9.76
N TRP A 3 -11.94 16.59 -10.52
CA TRP A 3 -10.51 16.41 -10.77
C TRP A 3 -9.67 16.19 -9.52
N PHE A 4 -10.05 16.81 -8.39
CA PHE A 4 -9.34 16.62 -7.12
C PHE A 4 -9.63 15.24 -6.52
N LEU A 5 -10.89 14.80 -6.59
CA LEU A 5 -11.31 13.47 -6.13
C LEU A 5 -10.71 12.37 -7.02
N ASP A 6 -10.69 12.60 -8.33
CA ASP A 6 -10.06 11.72 -9.31
C ASP A 6 -8.55 11.61 -9.06
N PHE A 7 -7.89 12.72 -8.77
CA PHE A 7 -6.47 12.73 -8.43
C PHE A 7 -6.17 11.92 -7.17
N ILE A 8 -6.99 12.04 -6.13
CA ILE A 8 -6.82 11.24 -4.90
C ILE A 8 -7.08 9.76 -5.20
N SER A 9 -8.11 9.44 -5.98
CA SER A 9 -8.43 8.06 -6.36
C SER A 9 -7.27 7.41 -7.13
N LEU A 10 -6.69 8.15 -8.08
CA LEU A 10 -5.49 7.74 -8.81
C LEU A 10 -4.30 7.50 -7.88
N LEU A 11 -4.09 8.37 -6.88
CA LEU A 11 -3.02 8.20 -5.90
C LEU A 11 -3.22 6.93 -5.06
N CYS A 12 -4.45 6.65 -4.63
CA CYS A 12 -4.79 5.43 -3.89
C CYS A 12 -4.53 4.16 -4.73
N GLU A 13 -4.87 4.18 -6.02
CA GLU A 13 -4.59 3.07 -6.94
C GLU A 13 -3.08 2.87 -7.16
N ALA A 14 -2.33 3.95 -7.36
CA ALA A 14 -0.88 3.90 -7.52
C ALA A 14 -0.18 3.34 -6.28
N LEU A 15 -0.61 3.76 -5.08
CA LEU A 15 -0.09 3.24 -3.81
C LEU A 15 -0.47 1.77 -3.60
N THR A 16 -1.68 1.37 -3.99
CA THR A 16 -2.11 -0.03 -3.97
C THR A 16 -1.19 -0.89 -4.82
N PHE A 17 -0.88 -0.44 -6.04
CA PHE A 17 0.02 -1.14 -6.94
C PHE A 17 1.46 -1.20 -6.39
N ALA A 18 1.96 -0.11 -5.80
CA ALA A 18 3.27 -0.07 -5.16
C ALA A 18 3.38 -1.08 -3.99
N ILE A 19 2.36 -1.16 -3.13
CA ILE A 19 2.31 -2.13 -2.03
C ILE A 19 2.24 -3.56 -2.59
N PHE A 20 1.46 -3.79 -3.64
CA PHE A 20 1.37 -5.10 -4.29
C PHE A 20 2.73 -5.56 -4.85
N ILE A 21 3.45 -4.68 -5.58
CA ILE A 21 4.80 -4.98 -6.06
C ILE A 21 5.75 -5.25 -4.88
N ARG A 22 5.67 -4.45 -3.80
CA ARG A 22 6.49 -4.66 -2.60
C ARG A 22 6.30 -6.07 -2.02
N VAL A 23 5.06 -6.54 -1.92
CA VAL A 23 4.74 -7.90 -1.44
C VAL A 23 5.32 -8.96 -2.37
N ILE A 24 5.14 -8.82 -3.69
CA ILE A 24 5.74 -9.74 -4.67
C ILE A 24 7.26 -9.77 -4.51
N LEU A 25 7.91 -8.61 -4.53
CA LEU A 25 9.37 -8.51 -4.43
C LEU A 25 9.89 -9.05 -3.10
N SER A 26 9.11 -9.00 -2.01
CA SER A 26 9.52 -9.60 -0.73
C SER A 26 9.71 -11.11 -0.79
N TRP A 27 9.03 -11.80 -1.71
CA TRP A 27 9.19 -13.25 -1.92
C TRP A 27 10.31 -13.59 -2.91
N PHE A 28 10.50 -12.77 -3.94
CA PHE A 28 11.48 -13.05 -4.99
C PHE A 28 12.87 -12.44 -4.72
N SER A 29 12.96 -11.40 -3.90
CA SER A 29 14.19 -10.65 -3.65
C SER A 29 14.62 -10.77 -2.18
N PRO A 30 15.49 -11.75 -1.84
CA PRO A 30 15.96 -11.94 -0.47
C PRO A 30 16.94 -10.84 -0.01
N ARG A 31 17.41 -9.97 -0.91
CA ARG A 31 18.30 -8.84 -0.59
C ARG A 31 17.69 -7.53 -1.10
N PRO A 32 17.73 -6.44 -0.32
CA PRO A 32 17.25 -5.15 -0.78
C PRO A 32 17.98 -4.70 -2.05
N ASN A 33 17.22 -4.24 -3.03
CA ASN A 33 17.74 -3.56 -4.21
C ASN A 33 17.18 -2.13 -4.27
N ALA A 34 17.61 -1.35 -5.27
CA ALA A 34 17.18 0.04 -5.38
C ALA A 34 15.63 0.18 -5.44
N LEU A 35 14.95 -0.73 -6.14
CA LEU A 35 13.49 -0.71 -6.27
C LEU A 35 12.80 -1.04 -4.95
N THR A 36 13.24 -2.06 -4.22
CA THR A 36 12.63 -2.41 -2.92
C THR A 36 12.79 -1.27 -1.92
N VAL A 37 13.95 -0.60 -1.88
CA VAL A 37 14.19 0.54 -1.00
C VAL A 37 13.28 1.72 -1.34
N ILE A 38 13.06 1.99 -2.63
CA ILE A 38 12.13 3.05 -3.07
C ILE A 38 10.69 2.70 -2.67
N LEU A 39 10.25 1.48 -2.94
CA LEU A 39 8.91 1.01 -2.58
C LEU A 39 8.70 1.03 -1.07
N ASP A 40 9.69 0.61 -0.28
CA ASP A 40 9.67 0.72 1.18
C ASP A 40 9.45 2.18 1.57
N LYS A 41 10.26 3.12 1.09
CA LYS A 41 10.13 4.55 1.44
C LYS A 41 8.76 5.15 1.10
N ILE A 42 8.17 4.78 -0.03
CA ILE A 42 6.88 5.31 -0.48
C ILE A 42 5.73 4.70 0.33
N THR A 43 5.80 3.40 0.64
CA THR A 43 4.68 2.67 1.25
C THR A 43 4.75 2.62 2.78
N GLU A 44 5.92 2.82 3.38
CA GLU A 44 6.13 2.78 4.83
C GLU A 44 5.25 3.77 5.62
N PRO A 45 5.02 5.02 5.18
CA PRO A 45 4.13 5.95 5.89
C PRO A 45 2.70 5.41 6.04
N ILE A 46 2.27 4.50 5.16
CA ILE A 46 0.95 3.86 5.19
C ILE A 46 1.00 2.57 6.02
N LEU A 47 2.03 1.75 5.82
CA LEU A 47 2.16 0.45 6.50
C LEU A 47 2.58 0.58 7.97
N ALA A 48 3.39 1.57 8.35
CA ALA A 48 3.89 1.71 9.72
C ALA A 48 2.77 2.02 10.74
N PRO A 49 1.81 2.94 10.47
CA PRO A 49 0.66 3.12 11.34
C PRO A 49 -0.23 1.88 11.42
N LEU A 50 -0.51 1.22 10.29
CA LEU A 50 -1.34 0.02 10.25
C LEU A 50 -0.72 -1.13 11.04
N ARG A 51 0.60 -1.29 11.03
CA ARG A 51 1.33 -2.27 11.87
C ARG A 51 1.20 -2.06 13.37
N ARG A 52 0.78 -0.87 13.81
CA ARG A 52 0.51 -0.62 15.24
C ARG A 52 -0.87 -1.14 15.65
N ILE A 53 -1.79 -1.27 14.69
CA ILE A 53 -3.17 -1.69 14.92
C ILE A 53 -3.31 -3.19 14.64
N ILE A 54 -2.65 -3.65 13.57
CA ILE A 54 -2.71 -5.05 13.12
C ILE A 54 -1.60 -5.82 13.85
N PRO A 55 -1.94 -6.72 14.78
CA PRO A 55 -0.94 -7.56 15.42
C PRO A 55 -0.23 -8.41 14.38
N ARG A 56 1.10 -8.52 14.49
CA ARG A 56 1.90 -9.36 13.58
C ARG A 56 1.48 -10.82 13.76
N ALA A 57 0.97 -11.44 12.70
CA ALA A 57 0.61 -12.86 12.68
C ALA A 57 1.89 -13.71 12.50
N GLY A 58 2.72 -13.75 13.54
CA GLY A 58 4.01 -14.44 13.52
C GLY A 58 5.00 -13.81 12.52
N MET A 59 5.55 -14.62 11.60
CA MET A 59 6.47 -14.14 10.55
C MET A 59 5.78 -13.46 9.37
N PHE A 60 4.45 -13.57 9.26
CA PHE A 60 3.71 -13.01 8.12
C PHE A 60 3.16 -11.63 8.47
N ASP A 61 3.58 -10.63 7.69
CA ASP A 61 3.04 -9.28 7.78
C ASP A 61 1.74 -9.19 6.97
N LEU A 62 0.59 -9.16 7.65
CA LEU A 62 -0.73 -8.99 7.03
C LEU A 62 -1.06 -7.51 6.72
N THR A 63 -0.21 -6.59 7.16
CA THR A 63 -0.41 -5.15 6.99
C THR A 63 -0.52 -4.73 5.52
N PRO A 64 0.30 -5.23 4.58
CA PRO A 64 0.16 -4.89 3.16
C PRO A 64 -1.22 -5.22 2.61
N LEU A 65 -1.80 -6.37 3.01
CA LEU A 65 -3.14 -6.77 2.57
C LEU A 65 -4.21 -5.81 3.10
N ALA A 66 -4.15 -5.48 4.40
CA ALA A 66 -5.08 -4.53 5.00
C ALA A 66 -4.96 -3.13 4.38
N ALA A 67 -3.74 -2.69 4.08
CA ALA A 67 -3.48 -1.41 3.42
C ALA A 67 -4.08 -1.38 2.00
N ILE A 68 -3.91 -2.45 1.22
CA ILE A 68 -4.52 -2.59 -0.11
C ILE A 68 -6.05 -2.48 -0.03
N ILE A 69 -6.68 -3.21 0.91
CA ILE A 69 -8.13 -3.16 1.09
C ILE A 69 -8.60 -1.75 1.45
N LEU A 70 -7.91 -1.09 2.38
CA LEU A 70 -8.25 0.26 2.81
C LEU A 70 -8.12 1.29 1.68
N LEU A 71 -7.02 1.24 0.93
CA LEU A 71 -6.78 2.14 -0.20
C LEU A 71 -7.81 1.94 -1.32
N GLN A 72 -8.13 0.69 -1.66
CA GLN A 72 -9.16 0.39 -2.65
C GLN A 72 -10.56 0.85 -2.20
N LEU A 73 -10.89 0.66 -0.92
CA LEU A 73 -12.15 1.14 -0.38
C LEU A 73 -12.25 2.67 -0.51
N ILE A 74 -11.20 3.40 -0.15
CA ILE A 74 -11.15 4.86 -0.29
C ILE A 74 -11.31 5.28 -1.76
N ALA A 75 -10.56 4.66 -2.69
CA ALA A 75 -10.65 4.98 -4.12
C ALA A 75 -12.07 4.74 -4.68
N VAL A 76 -12.69 3.61 -4.34
CA VAL A 76 -14.05 3.27 -4.81
C VAL A 76 -15.08 4.22 -4.22
N LEU A 77 -14.93 4.66 -2.97
CA LEU A 77 -15.84 5.62 -2.37
C LEU A 77 -15.69 7.01 -3.01
N LEU A 78 -14.46 7.47 -3.20
CA LEU A 78 -14.18 8.78 -3.80
C LEU A 78 -14.61 8.86 -5.26
N SER A 79 -14.43 7.81 -6.04
CA SER A 79 -14.89 7.75 -7.44
C SER A 79 -16.41 7.68 -7.61
N ARG A 80 -17.16 7.45 -6.53
CA ARG A 80 -18.63 7.37 -6.53
C ARG A 80 -19.32 8.60 -5.93
N LEU A 81 -18.55 9.55 -5.39
CA LEU A 81 -19.03 10.82 -4.84
C LEU A 81 -19.01 11.90 -5.92
#